data_AF-A0A6V7WZJ5-F1
#
_entry.id   AF-A0A6V7WZJ5-F1
#
_cell.length_a   1.000
_cell.length_b   1.000
_cell.length_c   1.000
_cell.angle_alpha   90.00
_cell.angle_beta   90.00
_cell.angle_gamma   90.00
#
_symmetry.space_group_name_H-M   'P 1'
#
loop_
_entity.id
_entity.type
_entity.pdbx_description
1 polymer ?
#
loop_
_entity_poly.entity_id
_entity_poly.type
_entity_poly.pdbx_seq_one_letter_code
_entity_poly.pdbx_strand_id
1 'polypeptide(L)'
;MDLGHTYAAKWLWNRLITGPRYNLSSRHQISIAEESYFCPSLGCPFFRTLSNMRKCVVRTRAEFEKRLKSEQFEQKEELKGRRKQIKENLILFILIPIILSFLSVISFGTIFFLQGLKSTKGRFEIMPGV
;
A
#
# COMPACT_ATOMS: atom_id res chain seq x y z
N MET A 1 43.69 -7.69 -0.78
CA MET A 1 42.61 -6.74 -1.13
C MET A 1 41.59 -7.52 -1.93
N ASP A 2 40.54 -7.97 -1.26
CA ASP A 2 39.71 -9.07 -1.73
C ASP A 2 38.86 -8.68 -2.95
N LEU A 3 39.13 -9.37 -4.06
CA LEU A 3 38.40 -9.26 -5.32
C LEU A 3 36.87 -9.34 -5.13
N GLY A 4 36.40 -10.10 -4.13
CA GLY A 4 34.98 -10.22 -3.79
C GLY A 4 34.30 -8.91 -3.37
N HIS A 5 35.01 -8.04 -2.64
CA HIS A 5 34.43 -6.78 -2.15
C HIS A 5 34.21 -5.76 -3.28
N THR A 6 35.08 -5.74 -4.27
CA THR A 6 34.93 -4.84 -5.43
C THR A 6 33.79 -5.29 -6.34
N TYR A 7 33.57 -6.60 -6.50
CA TYR A 7 32.41 -7.12 -7.24
C TYR A 7 31.09 -6.81 -6.55
N ALA A 8 31.01 -6.96 -5.23
CA ALA A 8 29.81 -6.63 -4.46
C ALA A 8 29.49 -5.12 -4.55
N ALA A 9 30.50 -4.26 -4.43
CA ALA A 9 30.34 -2.82 -4.55
C ALA A 9 29.88 -2.41 -5.95
N LYS A 10 30.44 -3.02 -7.00
CA LYS A 10 30.08 -2.77 -8.40
C LYS A 10 28.67 -3.23 -8.73
N TRP A 11 28.27 -4.39 -8.24
CA TRP A 11 26.90 -4.87 -8.34
C TRP A 11 25.92 -3.93 -7.66
N LEU A 12 26.22 -3.52 -6.42
CA LEU A 12 25.38 -2.62 -5.64
C LEU A 12 25.22 -1.28 -6.34
N TRP A 13 26.32 -0.70 -6.85
CA TRP A 13 26.29 0.53 -7.63
C TRP A 13 25.35 0.42 -8.83
N ASN A 14 25.57 -0.57 -9.69
CA ASN A 14 24.77 -0.73 -10.90
C ASN A 14 23.27 -0.94 -10.57
N ARG A 15 22.96 -1.68 -9.50
CA ARG A 15 21.59 -1.92 -9.02
C ARG A 15 20.93 -0.64 -8.50
N LEU A 16 21.66 0.21 -7.78
CA LEU A 16 21.14 1.47 -7.22
C LEU A 16 20.79 2.49 -8.31
N ILE A 17 21.62 2.60 -9.34
CA ILE A 17 21.42 3.58 -10.41
C ILE A 17 20.32 3.15 -11.40
N THR A 18 20.32 1.87 -11.80
CA THR A 18 19.39 1.36 -12.83
C THR A 18 18.06 0.87 -12.26
N GLY A 19 18.01 0.55 -10.96
CA GLY A 19 16.79 0.14 -10.27
C GLY A 19 16.44 -1.35 -10.43
N PRO A 20 15.18 -1.75 -10.16
CA PRO A 20 14.75 -3.14 -10.17
C PRO A 20 14.82 -3.80 -11.56
N ARG A 21 14.92 -2.99 -12.63
CA ARG A 21 15.16 -3.46 -14.00
C ARG A 21 16.60 -3.94 -14.25
N TYR A 22 17.50 -3.79 -13.29
CA TYR A 22 18.82 -4.42 -13.34
C TYR A 22 18.68 -5.93 -13.25
N ASN A 23 18.50 -6.60 -14.37
CA ASN A 23 18.33 -8.04 -14.39
C ASN A 23 19.69 -8.72 -14.51
N LEU A 24 20.08 -9.43 -13.46
CA LEU A 24 21.30 -10.24 -13.44
C LEU A 24 21.27 -11.31 -14.53
N SER A 25 20.09 -11.81 -14.91
CA SER A 25 19.88 -12.94 -15.81
C SER A 25 20.07 -12.63 -17.29
N SER A 26 19.69 -11.44 -17.77
CA SER A 26 19.95 -11.02 -19.16
C SER A 26 21.39 -10.56 -19.39
N ARG A 27 22.16 -10.41 -18.31
CA ARG A 27 23.58 -10.04 -18.33
C ARG A 27 24.47 -11.12 -17.69
N HIS A 28 23.89 -12.25 -17.28
CA HIS A 28 24.58 -13.39 -16.67
C HIS A 28 25.53 -14.12 -17.63
N GLN A 29 25.55 -13.69 -18.89
CA GLN A 29 26.45 -14.18 -19.92
C GLN A 29 27.76 -13.37 -20.00
N ILE A 30 27.85 -12.23 -19.29
CA ILE A 30 29.08 -11.46 -19.10
C ILE A 30 29.46 -11.59 -17.63
N SER A 31 30.70 -11.94 -17.35
CA SER A 31 31.19 -12.01 -15.99
C SER A 31 30.99 -10.65 -15.31
N ILE A 32 30.48 -10.60 -14.06
CA ILE A 32 30.30 -9.35 -13.30
C ILE A 32 31.62 -8.54 -13.22
N ALA A 33 32.75 -9.25 -13.38
CA ALA A 33 34.08 -8.69 -13.52
C ALA A 33 34.28 -7.81 -14.77
N GLU A 34 33.73 -8.17 -15.92
CA GLU A 34 33.87 -7.46 -17.19
C GLU A 34 32.82 -6.37 -17.43
N GLU A 35 31.74 -6.30 -16.64
CA GLU A 35 30.73 -5.27 -16.85
C GLU A 35 31.29 -3.85 -16.61
N SER A 36 31.03 -2.86 -17.45
CA SER A 36 31.43 -1.48 -17.15
C SER A 36 30.56 -0.88 -16.04
N TYR A 37 31.10 0.09 -15.29
CA TYR A 37 30.28 0.88 -14.36
C TYR A 37 29.17 1.60 -15.12
N PHE A 38 27.94 1.48 -14.65
CA PHE A 38 26.82 2.20 -15.26
C PHE A 38 26.93 3.69 -14.96
N CYS A 39 27.05 4.50 -16.02
CA CYS A 39 27.08 5.96 -15.93
C CYS A 39 25.67 6.51 -16.20
N PRO A 40 25.00 7.14 -15.22
CA PRO A 40 23.71 7.77 -15.44
C PRO A 40 23.85 9.01 -16.34
N SER A 41 22.81 9.30 -17.11
CA SER A 41 22.71 10.57 -17.84
C SER A 41 22.71 11.75 -16.86
N LEU A 42 23.46 12.81 -17.19
CA LEU A 42 23.56 14.06 -16.41
C LEU A 42 22.21 14.77 -16.21
N GLY A 43 21.16 14.36 -16.95
CA GLY A 43 19.82 14.92 -16.83
C GLY A 43 18.97 14.41 -15.66
N CYS A 44 19.49 13.49 -14.83
CA CYS A 44 18.74 12.89 -13.71
C CYS A 44 19.56 12.75 -12.43
N PRO A 45 18.94 12.92 -11.24
CA PRO A 45 19.66 12.72 -9.99
C PRO A 45 20.10 11.25 -9.85
N PHE A 46 21.30 11.06 -9.31
CA PHE A 46 22.02 9.78 -9.28
C PHE A 46 21.22 8.64 -8.63
N PHE A 47 20.43 8.94 -7.60
CA PHE A 47 19.63 7.93 -6.91
C PHE A 47 18.19 7.91 -7.42
N ARG A 48 17.77 6.77 -7.98
CA ARG A 48 16.38 6.55 -8.37
C ARG A 48 15.54 6.13 -7.17
N THR A 49 14.66 7.01 -6.72
CA THR A 49 13.57 6.67 -5.79
C THR A 49 12.37 6.11 -6.55
N LEU A 50 11.45 5.45 -5.84
CA LEU A 50 10.20 4.94 -6.46
C LEU A 50 9.43 6.05 -7.20
N SER A 51 9.41 7.27 -6.64
CA SER A 51 8.79 8.44 -7.30
C SER A 51 9.52 8.90 -8.56
N ASN A 52 10.83 8.69 -8.66
CA ASN A 52 11.66 9.13 -9.79
C ASN A 52 11.84 8.05 -10.88
N MET A 53 11.32 6.84 -10.68
CA MET A 53 11.50 5.73 -11.63
C MET A 53 10.81 5.94 -12.99
N ARG A 54 9.64 6.59 -13.00
CA ARG A 54 8.83 6.77 -14.23
C ARG A 54 9.12 8.07 -14.94
N LYS A 55 9.33 9.15 -14.19
CA LYS A 55 9.59 10.48 -14.72
C LYS A 55 10.62 11.17 -13.84
N CYS A 56 11.70 11.57 -14.49
CA CYS A 56 12.77 12.31 -13.89
C CYS A 56 12.74 13.72 -14.46
N VAL A 57 12.54 14.71 -13.61
CA VAL A 57 12.61 16.11 -14.01
C VAL A 57 13.51 16.81 -13.02
N VAL A 58 14.56 17.46 -13.54
CA VAL A 58 15.37 18.36 -12.74
C VAL A 58 14.50 19.57 -12.40
N ARG A 59 14.31 19.80 -11.11
CA ARG A 59 13.53 20.92 -10.58
C ARG A 59 14.47 21.82 -9.80
N THR A 60 14.28 23.12 -9.94
CA THR A 60 14.97 24.09 -9.09
C THR A 60 14.39 24.04 -7.68
N ARG A 61 15.15 24.49 -6.67
CA ARG A 61 14.66 24.54 -5.28
C ARG A 61 13.35 25.34 -5.15
N ALA A 62 13.25 26.44 -5.88
CA ALA A 62 12.05 27.28 -5.89
C ALA A 62 10.81 26.54 -6.44
N GLU A 63 10.97 25.71 -7.48
CA GLU A 63 9.88 24.88 -8.02
C GLU A 63 9.46 23.78 -7.04
N PHE A 64 10.43 23.16 -6.36
CA PHE A 64 10.16 22.14 -5.36
C PHE A 64 9.37 22.71 -4.17
N GLU A 65 9.79 23.86 -3.64
CA GLU A 65 9.09 24.51 -2.53
C GLU A 65 7.68 24.96 -2.90
N LYS A 66 7.47 25.47 -4.12
CA LYS A 66 6.13 25.85 -4.60
C LYS A 66 5.19 24.65 -4.63
N ARG A 67 5.66 23.50 -5.11
CA ARG A 67 4.87 22.27 -5.16
C ARG A 67 4.56 21.73 -3.76
N LEU A 68 5.55 21.74 -2.88
CA LEU A 68 5.35 21.30 -1.50
C LEU A 68 4.30 22.16 -0.79
N LYS A 69 4.34 23.48 -0.99
CA LYS A 69 3.34 24.41 -0.45
C LYS A 69 1.95 24.18 -1.05
N SER A 70 1.84 23.92 -2.35
CA SER A 70 0.53 23.63 -2.98
C SER A 70 -0.06 22.32 -2.47
N GLU A 71 0.74 21.26 -2.39
CA GLU A 71 0.29 19.95 -1.86
C GLU A 71 -0.16 20.07 -0.39
N GLN A 72 0.57 20.84 0.43
CA GLN A 72 0.18 21.12 1.81
C GLN A 72 -1.11 21.95 1.91
N PHE A 73 -1.34 22.88 0.97
CA PHE A 73 -2.54 23.69 0.94
C PHE A 73 -3.77 22.85 0.56
N GLU A 74 -3.67 22.04 -0.49
CA GLU A 74 -4.73 21.13 -0.92
C GLU A 74 -5.11 20.15 0.19
N GLN A 75 -4.13 19.55 0.87
CA GLN A 75 -4.39 18.64 1.98
C GLN A 75 -5.08 19.33 3.17
N LYS A 76 -4.72 20.60 3.45
CA LYS A 76 -5.37 21.39 4.49
C LYS A 76 -6.80 21.76 4.13
N GLU A 77 -7.07 22.12 2.88
CA GLU A 77 -8.42 22.39 2.39
C GLU A 77 -9.31 21.14 2.45
N GLU A 78 -8.79 19.99 2.01
CA GLU A 78 -9.54 18.72 2.07
C GLU A 78 -9.90 18.37 3.53
N LEU A 79 -8.94 18.48 4.47
CA LEU A 79 -9.21 18.26 5.88
C LEU A 79 -10.25 19.23 6.44
N LYS A 80 -10.20 20.51 6.03
CA LYS A 80 -11.15 21.53 6.47
C LYS A 80 -12.56 21.26 5.93
N GLY A 81 -12.67 20.82 4.68
CA GLY A 81 -13.92 20.39 4.05
C GLY A 81 -14.54 19.19 4.76
N ARG A 82 -13.75 18.14 5.02
CA ARG A 82 -14.22 16.95 5.76
C ARG A 82 -14.71 17.30 7.16
N ARG A 83 -13.98 18.16 7.89
CA ARG A 83 -14.39 18.63 9.23
C ARG A 83 -15.70 19.42 9.19
N LYS A 84 -15.94 20.21 8.14
CA LYS A 84 -17.19 20.96 7.97
C LYS A 84 -18.37 20.02 7.72
N GLN A 85 -18.21 19.05 6.81
CA GLN A 85 -19.24 18.04 6.53
C GLN A 85 -19.61 17.19 7.76
N ILE A 86 -18.61 16.80 8.57
CA ILE A 86 -18.85 16.04 9.81
C ILE A 86 -19.64 16.88 10.82
N LYS A 87 -19.36 18.19 10.93
CA LYS A 87 -20.10 19.07 11.86
C LYS A 87 -21.55 19.28 11.43
N GLU A 88 -21.79 19.44 10.13
CA GLU A 88 -23.14 19.65 9.58
C GLU A 88 -24.02 18.40 9.73
N ASN A 89 -23.42 17.21 9.59
CA ASN A 89 -24.14 15.92 9.62
C ASN A 89 -23.76 15.04 10.82
N LEU A 90 -23.38 15.64 11.95
CA LEU A 90 -22.83 14.94 13.11
C LEU A 90 -23.79 13.85 13.64
N ILE A 91 -25.09 14.15 13.66
CA ILE A 91 -26.13 13.22 14.08
C ILE A 91 -26.18 11.98 13.18
N LEU A 92 -26.07 12.17 11.86
CA LEU A 92 -26.12 11.10 10.88
C LEU A 92 -24.90 10.17 10.99
N PHE A 93 -23.72 10.73 11.21
CA PHE A 93 -22.48 9.96 11.42
C PHE A 93 -22.50 9.14 12.72
N ILE A 94 -23.26 9.55 13.74
CA ILE A 94 -23.40 8.81 14.99
C ILE A 94 -24.50 7.74 14.89
N LEU A 95 -25.64 8.06 14.28
CA LEU A 95 -26.77 7.13 14.20
C LEU A 95 -26.52 5.95 13.26
N ILE A 96 -25.86 6.17 12.13
CA ILE A 96 -25.58 5.10 11.15
C ILE A 96 -24.83 3.91 11.77
N PRO A 97 -23.67 4.09 12.44
CA PRO A 97 -22.94 2.94 13.01
C PRO A 97 -23.71 2.26 14.14
N ILE A 98 -24.51 3.00 14.91
CA ILE A 98 -25.36 2.42 15.97
C ILE A 98 -26.41 1.49 15.34
N ILE A 99 -27.13 1.97 14.32
CA ILE A 99 -28.16 1.19 13.63
C ILE A 99 -27.53 -0.04 12.95
N LEU A 100 -26.39 0.14 12.28
CA LEU A 100 -25.71 -0.95 11.59
C LEU A 100 -25.23 -2.04 12.58
N SER A 101 -24.72 -1.62 13.74
CA SER A 101 -24.35 -2.52 14.83
C SER A 101 -25.56 -3.31 15.34
N PHE A 102 -26.68 -2.64 15.63
CA PHE A 102 -27.91 -3.31 16.06
C PHE A 102 -28.42 -4.32 15.04
N LEU A 103 -28.47 -3.96 13.75
CA LEU A 103 -28.88 -4.85 12.66
C LEU A 103 -27.96 -6.07 12.55
N SER A 104 -26.65 -5.89 12.76
CA SER A 104 -25.71 -7.01 12.75
C SER A 104 -25.99 -8.00 13.89
N VAL A 105 -26.20 -7.50 15.12
CA VAL A 105 -26.48 -8.36 16.29
C VAL A 105 -27.79 -9.12 16.10
N ILE A 106 -28.84 -8.45 15.61
CA ILE A 106 -30.14 -9.09 15.35
C ILE A 106 -30.02 -10.14 14.23
N SER A 107 -29.35 -9.82 13.13
CA SER A 107 -29.20 -10.76 12.01
C SER A 107 -28.38 -11.99 12.40
N PHE A 108 -27.22 -11.82 13.04
CA PHE A 108 -26.44 -12.97 13.52
C PHE A 108 -27.19 -13.74 14.61
N GLY A 109 -27.82 -13.06 15.58
CA GLY A 109 -28.59 -13.70 16.63
C GLY A 109 -29.75 -14.54 16.09
N THR A 110 -30.50 -14.01 15.12
CA THR A 110 -31.61 -14.74 14.48
C THR A 110 -31.13 -15.92 13.64
N ILE A 111 -30.03 -15.77 12.89
CA ILE A 111 -29.43 -16.87 12.13
C ILE A 111 -28.99 -17.98 13.09
N PHE A 112 -28.26 -17.67 14.16
CA PHE A 112 -27.83 -18.66 15.14
C PHE A 112 -29.00 -19.29 15.90
N PHE A 113 -30.04 -18.51 16.22
CA PHE A 113 -31.24 -19.04 16.87
C PHE A 113 -31.99 -20.02 15.98
N LEU A 114 -32.19 -19.70 14.70
CA LEU A 114 -32.83 -20.60 13.74
C LEU A 114 -31.98 -21.83 13.45
N GLN A 115 -30.66 -21.67 13.34
CA GLN A 115 -29.72 -22.79 13.21
C GLN A 115 -29.78 -23.70 14.45
N GLY A 116 -29.81 -23.09 15.64
CA GLY A 116 -29.98 -23.76 16.92
C GLY A 116 -31.27 -24.56 16.97
N LEU A 117 -32.42 -23.96 16.63
CA LEU A 117 -33.71 -24.66 16.57
C LEU A 117 -33.73 -25.83 15.56
N LYS A 118 -33.05 -25.67 14.43
CA LYS A 118 -32.88 -26.77 13.45
C LYS A 118 -31.96 -27.87 13.98
N SER A 119 -30.97 -27.53 14.79
CA SER A 119 -30.02 -28.47 15.40
C SER A 119 -30.57 -29.14 16.67
N THR A 120 -31.50 -28.50 17.38
CA THR A 120 -32.20 -29.06 18.56
C THR A 120 -33.42 -29.91 18.18
N LYS A 121 -33.80 -29.97 16.90
CA LYS A 121 -34.52 -31.15 16.38
C LYS A 121 -33.54 -32.34 16.39
N GLY A 122 -33.31 -32.84 17.59
CA GLY A 122 -32.44 -33.97 17.85
C GLY A 122 -32.91 -35.17 17.06
N ARG A 123 -31.94 -35.91 16.54
CA ARG A 123 -32.03 -37.20 15.83
C ARG A 123 -32.77 -38.31 16.63
N PHE A 124 -33.40 -38.00 17.76
CA PHE A 124 -33.94 -38.95 18.73
C PHE A 124 -35.44 -38.78 19.05
N GLU A 125 -36.20 -37.90 18.38
CA GLU A 125 -37.65 -37.78 18.64
C GLU A 125 -38.56 -38.75 17.84
N ILE A 126 -38.07 -39.93 17.44
CA ILE A 126 -38.94 -40.99 16.92
C ILE A 126 -38.56 -42.32 17.56
N MET A 127 -39.14 -42.60 18.72
CA MET A 127 -39.55 -43.96 19.07
C MET A 127 -40.89 -43.86 19.80
N PRO A 128 -42.02 -44.19 19.16
CA PRO A 128 -43.21 -44.54 19.93
C PRO A 128 -42.87 -45.84 20.67
N GLY A 129 -42.75 -45.74 22.00
CA GLY A 129 -42.75 -46.91 22.86
C GLY A 129 -44.08 -47.64 22.72
N VAL A 130 -43.97 -48.95 22.56
CA VAL A 130 -45.01 -49.99 22.57
C VAL A 130 -46.22 -49.71 23.45
#